data_AF-A0A496WTT9-F1
#
_entry.id   AF-A0A496WTT9-F1
#
_cell.length_a   1.000
_cell.length_b   1.000
_cell.length_c   1.000
_cell.angle_alpha   90.00
_cell.angle_beta   90.00
_cell.angle_gamma   90.00
#
_symmetry.space_group_name_H-M   'P 1'
#
loop_
_entity.id
_entity.type
_entity.pdbx_description
1 polymer ?
#
loop_
_entity_poly.entity_id
_entity_poly.type
_entity_poly.pdbx_seq_one_letter_code
_entity_poly.pdbx_strand_id
1 'polypeptide(L)'
;MKTIQFFSDDYLAQCKQLSAGQIVRYLEDFRVVNMPLKKPVLKLISIKIETDLLEAFKTKARLDGVPYQSRIKAIMRDWLKNEG
;
A
#
# COMPACT_ATOMS: atom_id res chain seq x y z
N MET A 1 -10.04 -5.15 16.12
CA MET A 1 -10.44 -4.18 17.16
C MET A 1 -10.30 -2.79 16.57
N LYS A 2 -11.35 -1.97 16.55
CA LYS A 2 -11.22 -0.54 16.20
C LYS A 2 -10.64 0.16 17.41
N THR A 3 -9.50 0.82 17.25
CA THR A 3 -8.89 1.65 18.29
C THR A 3 -9.88 2.76 18.64
N ILE A 4 -10.31 2.82 19.90
CA ILE A 4 -11.21 3.89 20.36
C ILE A 4 -10.35 5.14 20.55
N GLN A 5 -10.63 6.19 19.79
CA GLN A 5 -10.03 7.51 20.03
C GLN A 5 -10.74 8.16 21.21
N PHE A 6 -9.96 8.65 22.18
CA PHE A 6 -10.44 9.47 23.28
C PHE A 6 -10.18 10.94 22.95
N PHE A 7 -11.16 11.81 23.18
CA PHE A 7 -11.07 13.25 22.99
C PHE A 7 -11.34 13.95 24.31
N SER A 8 -10.57 15.00 24.63
CA SER A 8 -10.80 15.81 25.84
C SER A 8 -11.96 16.78 25.65
N ASP A 9 -12.57 17.21 26.75
CA ASP A 9 -13.66 18.18 26.71
C ASP A 9 -13.23 19.53 26.11
N ASP A 10 -11.99 19.97 26.39
CA ASP A 10 -11.41 21.18 25.82
C ASP A 10 -11.29 21.09 24.30
N TYR A 11 -10.89 19.92 23.78
CA TYR A 11 -10.81 19.67 22.35
C TYR A 11 -12.21 19.73 21.71
N LEU A 12 -13.21 19.11 22.34
CA LEU A 12 -14.58 19.16 21.86
C LEU A 12 -15.16 20.59 21.90
N ALA A 13 -14.79 21.39 22.89
CA ALA A 13 -15.18 22.79 22.98
C ALA A 13 -14.59 23.62 21.82
N GLN A 14 -13.34 23.37 21.44
CA GLN A 14 -12.72 24.00 20.26
C GLN A 14 -13.40 23.57 18.95
N CYS A 15 -13.77 22.29 18.81
CA CYS A 15 -14.48 21.81 17.63
C CYS A 15 -15.84 22.52 17.43
N LYS A 16 -16.53 22.90 18.51
CA LYS A 16 -17.80 23.64 18.45
C LYS A 16 -17.66 25.06 17.91
N GLN A 17 -16.44 25.62 17.90
CA GLN A 17 -16.16 26.97 17.43
C GLN A 17 -15.68 27.00 15.96
N LEU A 18 -15.57 25.84 15.30
CA LEU A 18 -15.12 25.78 13.92
C LEU A 18 -16.10 26.49 12.98
N SER A 19 -15.56 27.28 12.06
CA SER A 19 -16.35 27.87 10.98
C SER A 19 -16.76 26.79 9.97
N ALA A 20 -17.83 27.05 9.21
CA ALA A 20 -18.31 26.15 8.17
C ALA A 20 -17.21 25.78 7.16
N GLY A 21 -16.35 26.74 6.79
CA GLY A 21 -15.22 26.48 5.87
C GLY A 21 -14.18 25.51 6.44
N GLN A 22 -13.90 25.60 7.74
CA GLN A 22 -12.97 24.69 8.42
C GLN A 22 -13.56 23.27 8.53
N ILE A 23 -14.87 23.16 8.78
CA ILE A 23 -15.57 21.87 8.79
C ILE A 23 -15.50 21.21 7.41
N VAL A 24 -15.80 21.95 6.33
CA VAL A 24 -15.73 21.43 4.95
C VAL A 24 -14.31 20.96 4.61
N ARG A 25 -13.29 21.76 4.97
CA ARG A 25 -11.89 21.39 4.74
C ARG A 25 -11.50 20.11 5.49
N TYR A 26 -11.87 20.01 6.77
CA TYR A 26 -11.63 18.81 7.57
C TYR A 26 -12.28 17.57 6.93
N LEU A 27 -13.51 17.68 6.45
CA LEU A 27 -14.22 16.56 5.81
C LEU A 27 -13.54 16.10 4.52
N GLU A 28 -13.05 17.02 3.69
CA GLU A 28 -12.30 16.66 2.48
C GLU A 28 -10.95 16.04 2.82
N ASP A 29 -10.20 16.61 3.75
CA ASP A 29 -8.91 16.05 4.19
C ASP A 29 -9.12 14.65 4.80
N PHE A 30 -10.14 14.48 5.63
CA PHE A 30 -10.52 13.20 6.20
C PHE A 30 -10.92 12.20 5.12
N ARG A 31 -11.66 12.62 4.09
CA ARG A 31 -12.04 11.77 2.95
C ARG A 31 -10.82 11.31 2.16
N VAL A 32 -9.84 12.17 1.94
CA VAL A 32 -8.59 11.82 1.23
C VAL A 32 -7.77 10.82 2.04
N VAL A 33 -7.59 11.08 3.35
CA VAL A 33 -6.82 10.20 4.25
C VAL A 33 -7.48 8.82 4.40
N ASN A 34 -8.81 8.79 4.47
CA ASN A 34 -9.58 7.55 4.58
C ASN A 34 -9.98 6.96 3.24
N MET A 35 -9.57 7.57 2.12
CA MET A 35 -9.76 6.97 0.81
C MET A 35 -8.97 5.66 0.84
N PRO A 36 -9.62 4.49 0.73
CA PRO A 36 -8.88 3.25 0.65
C PRO A 36 -8.00 3.40 -0.57
N LEU A 37 -6.67 3.41 -0.38
CA LEU A 37 -5.73 3.19 -1.47
C LEU A 37 -6.24 1.93 -2.17
N LYS A 38 -6.87 2.09 -3.34
CA LYS A 38 -7.45 0.97 -4.09
C LYS A 38 -6.30 -0.01 -4.24
N LYS A 39 -6.35 -1.11 -3.48
CA LYS A 39 -5.33 -2.15 -3.61
C LYS A 39 -5.33 -2.51 -5.09
N PRO A 40 -4.17 -2.45 -5.76
CA PRO A 40 -4.12 -2.71 -7.19
C PRO A 40 -4.71 -4.11 -7.41
N VAL A 41 -5.63 -4.22 -8.37
CA VAL A 41 -6.24 -5.50 -8.72
C VAL A 41 -5.11 -6.40 -9.21
N LEU A 42 -4.85 -7.49 -8.48
CA LEU A 42 -3.81 -8.43 -8.84
C LEU A 42 -4.37 -9.41 -9.87
N LYS A 43 -3.69 -9.53 -11.01
CA LYS A 43 -3.98 -10.53 -12.04
C LYS A 43 -2.92 -11.63 -11.95
N LEU A 44 -3.37 -12.88 -11.85
CA LEU A 44 -2.47 -14.04 -11.91
C LEU A 44 -1.93 -14.17 -13.34
N ILE A 45 -0.62 -14.40 -13.46
CA ILE A 45 0.04 -14.68 -14.73
C ILE A 45 0.38 -16.17 -14.79
N SER A 46 0.23 -16.77 -15.97
CA SER A 46 0.73 -18.10 -16.27
C SER A 46 1.94 -17.96 -17.19
N ILE A 47 3.07 -18.56 -16.81
CA ILE A 47 4.32 -18.53 -17.56
C ILE A 47 4.90 -19.95 -17.59
N LYS A 48 5.33 -20.39 -18.77
CA LYS A 48 6.12 -21.63 -18.91
C LYS A 48 7.59 -21.28 -18.74
N ILE A 49 8.30 -22.06 -17.93
CA ILE A 49 9.72 -21.89 -17.61
C ILE A 49 10.32 -23.26 -17.32
N GLU A 50 11.62 -23.42 -17.55
CA GLU A 50 12.37 -24.62 -17.18
C GLU A 50 12.30 -24.86 -15.67
N THR A 51 11.99 -26.09 -15.27
CA THR A 51 11.83 -26.46 -13.85
C THR A 51 13.09 -26.16 -13.04
N ASP A 52 14.26 -26.53 -13.56
CA ASP A 52 15.53 -26.36 -12.87
C ASP A 52 15.86 -24.88 -12.65
N LEU A 53 15.53 -24.03 -13.63
CA LEU A 53 15.70 -22.60 -13.53
C LEU A 53 14.79 -22.00 -12.45
N LEU A 54 13.52 -22.40 -12.42
CA LEU A 54 12.57 -21.92 -11.41
C LEU A 54 12.99 -22.34 -9.99
N GLU A 55 13.45 -23.57 -9.81
CA GLU A 55 13.88 -24.07 -8.49
C GLU A 55 15.19 -23.43 -8.02
N ALA A 56 16.15 -23.23 -8.92
CA ALA A 56 17.37 -22.47 -8.63
C ALA A 56 17.03 -21.02 -8.24
N PHE A 57 16.12 -20.37 -8.97
CA PHE A 57 15.69 -19.02 -8.69
C PHE A 57 14.97 -18.89 -7.32
N LYS A 58 14.07 -19.81 -7.01
CA LYS A 58 13.40 -19.88 -5.70
C LYS A 58 14.40 -20.07 -4.56
N THR A 59 15.38 -20.96 -4.76
CA THR A 59 16.42 -21.23 -3.77
C THR A 59 17.24 -19.98 -3.48
N LYS A 60 17.67 -19.27 -4.53
CA LYS A 60 18.41 -18.01 -4.38
C LYS A 60 17.58 -16.93 -3.67
N ALA A 61 16.33 -16.74 -4.09
CA ALA A 61 15.45 -15.76 -3.45
C ALA A 61 15.24 -16.04 -1.95
N ARG A 62 15.09 -17.32 -1.59
CA ARG A 62 15.00 -17.75 -0.19
C ARG A 62 16.28 -17.45 0.60
N LEU A 63 17.46 -17.67 0.02
CA LEU A 63 18.74 -17.31 0.65
C LEU A 63 18.86 -15.79 0.87
N ASP A 64 18.31 -15.01 -0.05
CA ASP A 64 18.24 -13.54 0.04
C ASP A 64 17.12 -13.05 0.98
N GLY A 65 16.37 -13.95 1.63
CA GLY A 65 15.29 -13.61 2.56
C GLY A 65 14.03 -13.01 1.91
N VAL A 66 13.86 -13.17 0.59
CA VAL A 66 12.73 -12.59 -0.15
C VAL A 66 11.90 -13.66 -0.87
N PRO A 67 10.55 -13.55 -0.89
CA PRO A 67 9.74 -14.42 -1.72
C PRO A 67 10.11 -14.26 -3.20
N TYR A 68 10.24 -15.38 -3.92
CA TYR A 68 10.67 -15.34 -5.34
C TYR A 68 9.73 -14.49 -6.21
N GLN A 69 8.42 -14.46 -5.92
CA GLN A 69 7.47 -13.60 -6.64
C GLN A 69 7.76 -12.10 -6.42
N SER A 70 8.27 -11.73 -5.24
CA SER A 70 8.71 -10.35 -4.98
C SER A 70 9.94 -10.00 -5.80
N ARG A 71 10.87 -10.95 -5.99
CA ARG A 71 12.02 -10.78 -6.87
C ARG A 71 11.61 -10.63 -8.35
N ILE A 72 10.66 -11.43 -8.83
CA ILE A 72 10.09 -11.29 -10.18
C ILE A 72 9.50 -9.89 -10.36
N LYS A 73 8.67 -9.42 -9.42
CA LYS A 73 8.10 -8.06 -9.47
C LYS A 73 9.17 -6.97 -9.45
N ALA A 74 10.26 -7.15 -8.71
CA ALA A 74 11.37 -6.20 -8.71
C ALA A 74 12.03 -6.12 -10.08
N ILE A 75 12.38 -7.28 -10.67
CA ILE A 75 12.95 -7.36 -12.02
C ILE A 75 12.04 -6.68 -13.05
N MET A 76 10.72 -6.95 -13.01
CA MET A 76 9.76 -6.31 -13.92
C MET A 76 9.75 -4.78 -13.79
N ARG A 77 9.82 -4.25 -12.55
CA ARG A 77 9.84 -2.79 -12.32
C ARG A 77 11.16 -2.17 -12.73
N ASP A 78 12.27 -2.82 -12.40
CA ASP A 78 13.60 -2.33 -12.73
C ASP A 78 13.80 -2.34 -14.25
N TRP A 79 13.29 -3.35 -14.94
CA TRP A 79 13.27 -3.39 -16.40
C TRP A 79 12.51 -2.19 -16.99
N LEU A 80 11.28 -1.90 -16.51
CA LEU A 80 10.49 -0.74 -16.97
C LEU A 80 11.13 0.61 -16.65
N LYS A 81 11.91 0.72 -15.56
CA LYS A 81 12.57 1.97 -15.15
C LYS A 81 13.86 2.24 -15.92
N ASN A 82 14.47 1.20 -16.48
CA ASN A 82 15.71 1.31 -17.26
C ASN A 82 15.45 1.53 -18.76
N GLU A 83 14.18 1.68 -19.17
CA GLU A 83 13.80 2.23 -20.47
C GLU A 83 13.62 3.75 -20.33
N GLY A 84 14.67 4.50 -20.69
CA GLY A 84 14.71 5.94 -21.06
C GLY A 84 13.70 6.89 -20.45
#